data_AF-A0A538JD76-F1
#
_entry.id   AF-A0A538JD76-F1
#
_cell.length_a   1.000
_cell.length_b   1.000
_cell.length_c   1.000
_cell.angle_alpha   90.00
_cell.angle_beta   90.00
_cell.angle_gamma   90.00
#
_symmetry.space_group_name_H-M   'P 1'
#
loop_
_entity.id
_entity.type
_entity.pdbx_description
1 polymer ?
#
loop_
_entity_poly.entity_id
_entity_poly.type
_entity_poly.pdbx_seq_one_letter_code
_entity_poly.pdbx_strand_id
1 'polypeptide(L)'
;MRRSVAHNDDRTTNADSPQRAPRSTGLALEPNPALVEHSRKRAESLQNRIADRITAFAGSMRFVYLHILWFGAWIGFRVEHYPFGLLTMIVSLEAIFLSTFVMISQNRADAKHQVVADQQWRTVQDEDKQNEELLDLSRQILELTKAVHAYATARAEAAAPTAAHPSGDDARPAT
;
A
#
# COMPACT_ATOMS: atom_id res chain seq x y z
N MET A 1 73.58 -74.50 0.03
CA MET A 1 73.27 -75.88 0.46
C MET A 1 71.80 -75.91 0.88
N ARG A 2 71.03 -76.86 0.32
CA ARG A 2 69.62 -77.27 0.62
C ARG A 2 68.42 -76.52 0.00
N ARG A 3 67.83 -77.24 -0.97
CA ARG A 3 66.45 -77.30 -1.51
C ARG A 3 65.30 -76.94 -0.54
N SER A 4 64.21 -76.39 -1.09
CA SER A 4 62.87 -77.03 -1.30
C SER A 4 61.80 -75.92 -1.45
N VAL A 5 61.10 -75.70 -2.58
CA VAL A 5 59.95 -76.45 -3.17
C VAL A 5 58.90 -76.73 -2.07
N ALA A 6 57.61 -76.37 -2.11
CA ALA A 6 56.60 -75.97 -3.10
C ALA A 6 55.64 -74.97 -2.38
N HIS A 7 54.70 -74.24 -2.97
CA HIS A 7 53.52 -74.73 -3.68
C HIS A 7 52.75 -73.55 -4.27
N ASN A 8 52.16 -73.82 -5.43
CA ASN A 8 51.35 -72.98 -6.30
C ASN A 8 50.07 -72.50 -5.60
N ASP A 9 49.50 -71.38 -6.03
CA ASP A 9 48.19 -71.41 -6.69
C ASP A 9 47.74 -70.00 -7.11
N ASP A 10 47.66 -69.88 -8.43
CA ASP A 10 46.59 -69.23 -9.19
C ASP A 10 46.41 -67.72 -9.12
N ARG A 11 46.97 -67.12 -10.17
CA ARG A 11 46.37 -66.01 -10.90
C ARG A 11 44.88 -66.23 -11.10
N THR A 12 44.06 -65.44 -10.42
CA THR A 12 42.78 -65.01 -10.95
C THR A 12 42.65 -63.49 -10.86
N THR A 13 42.77 -62.87 -12.04
CA THR A 13 41.89 -61.82 -12.55
C THR A 13 41.69 -60.55 -11.73
N ASN A 14 42.21 -59.44 -12.27
CA ASN A 14 41.50 -58.17 -12.55
C ASN A 14 42.50 -57.01 -12.40
N ALA A 15 43.01 -56.47 -13.51
CA ALA A 15 42.34 -55.47 -14.33
C ALA A 15 42.26 -54.12 -13.61
N ASP A 16 43.19 -53.25 -13.99
CA ASP A 16 42.92 -51.89 -14.46
C ASP A 16 42.07 -50.96 -13.56
N SER A 17 42.72 -50.01 -12.87
CA SER A 17 42.49 -48.56 -13.08
C SER A 17 42.99 -47.68 -11.91
N PRO A 18 43.52 -46.48 -12.19
CA PRO A 18 44.00 -45.52 -11.20
C PRO A 18 42.83 -44.66 -10.68
N GLN A 19 42.13 -45.12 -9.64
CA GLN A 19 41.02 -44.35 -9.09
C GLN A 19 41.52 -43.27 -8.11
N ARG A 20 41.83 -42.09 -8.63
CA ARG A 20 41.78 -40.84 -7.86
C ARG A 20 40.37 -40.74 -7.26
N ALA A 21 40.26 -40.93 -5.95
CA ALA A 21 39.04 -40.58 -5.24
C ALA A 21 38.83 -39.06 -5.39
N PRO A 22 37.71 -38.57 -5.96
CA PRO A 22 37.36 -37.18 -5.77
C PRO A 22 37.15 -37.00 -4.27
N ARG A 23 37.87 -36.06 -3.68
CA ARG A 23 37.56 -35.55 -2.34
C ARG A 23 36.13 -35.04 -2.41
N SER A 24 35.18 -35.86 -1.99
CA SER A 24 33.84 -35.42 -1.67
C SER A 24 33.97 -34.59 -0.39
N THR A 25 34.38 -33.33 -0.57
CA THR A 25 34.16 -32.26 0.38
C THR A 25 32.66 -32.21 0.59
N GLY A 26 32.18 -32.94 1.59
CA GLY A 26 30.85 -32.77 2.12
C GLY A 26 30.78 -31.35 2.65
N LEU A 27 30.37 -30.42 1.81
CA LEU A 27 29.77 -29.17 2.26
C LEU A 27 28.45 -29.58 2.91
N ALA A 28 28.53 -30.04 4.15
CA ALA A 28 27.41 -29.98 5.07
C ALA A 28 27.03 -28.51 5.12
N LEU A 29 26.03 -28.13 4.33
CA LEU A 29 25.41 -26.82 4.43
C LEU A 29 24.77 -26.78 5.81
N GLU A 30 25.52 -26.26 6.79
CA GLU A 30 24.94 -25.81 8.04
C GLU A 30 23.71 -24.95 7.70
N PRO A 31 22.53 -25.23 8.27
CA PRO A 31 21.34 -24.42 8.03
C PRO A 31 21.59 -23.00 8.56
N ASN A 32 22.11 -22.14 7.69
CA ASN A 32 22.36 -20.75 8.03
C ASN A 32 21.01 -20.14 8.45
N PRO A 33 20.88 -19.61 9.68
CA PRO A 33 19.61 -19.12 10.21
C PRO A 33 19.00 -18.03 9.31
N ALA A 34 19.83 -17.30 8.55
CA ALA A 34 19.37 -16.33 7.57
C ALA A 34 18.58 -16.96 6.41
N LEU A 35 18.93 -18.18 5.96
CA LEU A 35 18.21 -18.88 4.89
C LEU A 35 16.84 -19.42 5.38
N VAL A 36 16.76 -19.82 6.65
CA VAL A 36 15.49 -20.20 7.29
C VAL A 36 14.60 -18.98 7.53
N GLU A 37 15.19 -17.85 7.91
CA GLU A 37 14.44 -16.60 8.06
C GLU A 37 13.97 -16.06 6.69
N HIS A 38 14.78 -16.16 5.65
CA HIS A 38 14.39 -15.81 4.28
C HIS A 38 13.33 -16.78 3.71
N SER A 39 13.37 -18.07 4.03
CA SER A 39 12.31 -19.01 3.61
C SER A 39 11.01 -18.74 4.35
N ARG A 40 11.07 -18.39 5.65
CA ARG A 40 9.91 -18.00 6.46
C ARG A 40 9.27 -16.69 5.97
N LYS A 41 10.08 -15.66 5.70
CA LYS A 41 9.60 -14.39 5.11
C LYS A 41 8.97 -14.59 3.73
N ARG A 42 9.51 -15.51 2.92
CA ARG A 42 8.89 -15.89 1.63
C ARG A 42 7.58 -16.65 1.82
N ALA A 43 7.49 -17.55 2.80
CA ALA A 43 6.25 -18.26 3.12
C ALA A 43 5.17 -17.29 3.63
N GLU A 44 5.52 -16.37 4.53
CA GLU A 44 4.63 -15.29 5.00
C GLU A 44 4.18 -14.38 3.85
N SER A 45 5.09 -14.05 2.91
CA SER A 45 4.78 -13.29 1.70
C SER A 45 3.78 -14.02 0.78
N LEU A 46 3.98 -15.32 0.55
CA LEU A 46 3.09 -16.12 -0.30
C LEU A 46 1.71 -16.29 0.34
N GLN A 47 1.67 -16.57 1.64
CA GLN A 47 0.42 -16.65 2.40
C GLN A 47 -0.32 -15.32 2.39
N ASN A 48 0.37 -14.20 2.62
CA ASN A 48 -0.23 -12.88 2.52
C ASN A 48 -0.75 -12.59 1.10
N ARG A 49 -0.02 -12.99 0.05
CA ARG A 49 -0.49 -12.83 -1.35
C ARG A 49 -1.71 -13.69 -1.67
N ILE A 50 -1.77 -14.91 -1.15
CA ILE A 50 -2.92 -15.80 -1.31
C ILE A 50 -4.11 -15.24 -0.53
N ALA A 51 -3.89 -14.78 0.70
CA ALA A 51 -4.90 -14.12 1.52
C ALA A 51 -5.44 -12.86 0.84
N ASP A 52 -4.57 -11.98 0.33
CA ASP A 52 -4.99 -10.78 -0.41
C ASP A 52 -5.78 -11.13 -1.69
N ARG A 53 -5.41 -12.22 -2.40
CA ARG A 53 -6.18 -12.71 -3.56
C ARG A 53 -7.55 -13.25 -3.18
N ILE A 54 -7.63 -14.06 -2.12
CA ILE A 54 -8.90 -14.57 -1.60
C ILE A 54 -9.77 -13.40 -1.15
N THR A 55 -9.18 -12.41 -0.47
CA THR A 55 -9.87 -11.19 -0.04
C THR A 55 -10.42 -10.39 -1.23
N ALA A 56 -9.60 -10.15 -2.25
CA ALA A 56 -10.06 -9.48 -3.46
C ALA A 56 -11.12 -10.27 -4.24
N PHE A 57 -11.02 -11.60 -4.23
CA PHE A 57 -11.98 -12.49 -4.90
C PHE A 57 -13.32 -12.53 -4.16
N ALA A 58 -13.31 -12.66 -2.83
CA ALA A 58 -14.50 -12.72 -1.99
C ALA A 58 -15.27 -11.39 -1.95
N GLY A 59 -14.57 -10.26 -2.04
CA GLY A 59 -15.19 -8.93 -2.15
C GLY A 59 -15.67 -8.55 -3.56
N SER A 60 -15.48 -9.42 -4.57
CA SER A 60 -15.78 -9.10 -5.97
C SER A 60 -17.13 -9.65 -6.42
N MET A 61 -17.84 -8.90 -7.26
CA MET A 61 -19.08 -9.32 -7.93
C MET A 61 -18.94 -10.64 -8.73
N ARG A 62 -17.70 -10.99 -9.14
CA ARG A 62 -17.38 -12.25 -9.83
C ARG A 62 -17.68 -13.50 -9.02
N PHE A 63 -17.49 -13.45 -7.69
CA PHE A 63 -17.79 -14.58 -6.82
C PHE A 63 -19.29 -14.90 -6.84
N VAL A 64 -20.13 -13.87 -6.79
CA VAL A 64 -21.59 -13.99 -6.84
C VAL A 64 -22.04 -14.63 -8.16
N TYR A 65 -21.50 -14.19 -9.31
CA TYR A 65 -21.84 -14.78 -10.61
C TYR A 65 -21.42 -16.25 -10.72
N LEU A 66 -20.25 -16.62 -10.20
CA LEU A 66 -19.81 -18.02 -10.16
C LEU A 66 -20.78 -18.86 -9.33
N HIS A 67 -21.22 -18.35 -8.18
CA HIS A 67 -22.16 -19.02 -7.29
C HIS A 67 -23.54 -19.20 -7.94
N ILE A 68 -24.06 -18.15 -8.57
CA ILE A 68 -25.33 -18.19 -9.31
C ILE A 68 -25.25 -19.20 -10.46
N LEU A 69 -24.13 -19.21 -11.21
CA LEU A 69 -23.93 -20.17 -12.29
C LEU A 69 -23.81 -21.60 -11.76
N TRP A 70 -23.10 -21.81 -10.66
CA TRP A 70 -22.95 -23.10 -10.01
C TRP A 70 -24.30 -23.65 -9.51
N PHE A 71 -25.05 -22.86 -8.74
CA PHE A 71 -26.39 -23.23 -8.28
C PHE A 71 -27.38 -23.39 -9.44
N GLY A 72 -27.33 -22.52 -10.44
CA GLY A 72 -28.17 -22.61 -11.64
C GLY A 72 -27.87 -23.87 -12.45
N ALA A 73 -26.59 -24.20 -12.63
CA ALA A 73 -26.16 -25.44 -13.28
C ALA A 73 -26.59 -26.68 -12.47
N TRP A 74 -26.49 -26.64 -11.14
CA TRP A 74 -26.94 -27.72 -10.27
C TRP A 74 -28.45 -27.96 -10.41
N ILE A 75 -29.27 -26.91 -10.32
CA ILE A 75 -30.72 -27.00 -10.50
C ILE A 75 -31.06 -27.53 -11.90
N GLY A 76 -30.36 -27.07 -12.94
CA GLY A 76 -30.56 -27.49 -14.33
C GLY A 76 -30.15 -28.94 -14.62
N PHE A 77 -29.04 -29.41 -14.03
CA PHE A 77 -28.55 -30.78 -14.22
C PHE A 77 -29.33 -31.82 -13.40
N ARG A 78 -30.25 -31.39 -12.51
CA ARG A 78 -31.19 -32.26 -11.77
C ARG A 78 -30.48 -33.49 -11.18
N VAL A 79 -29.35 -33.22 -10.51
CA VAL A 79 -28.27 -34.18 -10.22
C VAL A 79 -28.70 -35.39 -9.37
N GLU A 80 -29.86 -35.41 -8.68
CA GLU A 80 -30.33 -36.61 -7.98
C GLU A 80 -31.86 -36.69 -7.79
N HIS A 81 -32.37 -37.91 -7.61
CA HIS A 81 -33.73 -38.20 -7.10
C HIS A 81 -33.63 -38.44 -5.58
N TYR A 82 -34.64 -37.99 -4.84
CA TYR A 82 -34.75 -37.96 -3.37
C TYR A 82 -34.09 -39.14 -2.62
N PRO A 83 -33.34 -38.94 -1.49
CA PRO A 83 -33.39 -37.83 -0.53
C PRO A 83 -32.06 -37.04 -0.35
N PHE A 84 -32.10 -35.72 -0.57
CA PHE A 84 -30.94 -34.80 -0.59
C PHE A 84 -30.36 -34.40 0.79
N GLY A 85 -30.49 -35.26 1.81
CA GLY A 85 -30.14 -34.88 3.19
C GLY A 85 -28.65 -34.57 3.38
N LEU A 86 -27.76 -35.35 2.77
CA LEU A 86 -26.32 -35.21 2.97
C LEU A 86 -25.72 -34.04 2.17
N LEU A 87 -26.19 -33.83 0.94
CA LEU A 87 -25.69 -32.75 0.06
C LEU A 87 -26.03 -31.37 0.60
N THR A 88 -27.26 -31.17 1.07
CA THR A 88 -27.69 -29.90 1.66
C THR A 88 -27.01 -29.63 3.01
N MET A 89 -26.66 -30.68 3.74
CA MET A 89 -25.87 -30.59 4.97
C MET A 89 -24.40 -30.19 4.68
N ILE A 90 -23.81 -30.67 3.58
CA ILE A 90 -22.48 -30.23 3.13
C ILE A 90 -22.53 -28.79 2.62
N VAL A 91 -23.54 -28.40 1.82
CA VAL A 91 -23.69 -27.03 1.31
C VAL A 91 -23.92 -26.03 2.44
N SER A 92 -24.66 -26.39 3.49
CA SER A 92 -24.84 -25.49 4.64
C SER A 92 -23.53 -25.28 5.38
N LEU A 93 -22.71 -26.32 5.54
CA LEU A 93 -21.36 -26.20 6.09
C LEU A 93 -20.47 -25.32 5.20
N GLU A 94 -20.51 -25.52 3.89
CA GLU A 94 -19.77 -24.71 2.91
C GLU A 94 -20.20 -23.23 2.97
N ALA A 95 -21.50 -22.96 3.08
CA ALA A 95 -22.05 -21.61 3.17
C ALA A 95 -21.57 -20.87 4.43
N ILE A 96 -21.45 -21.55 5.57
CA ILE A 96 -20.89 -20.96 6.81
C ILE A 96 -19.43 -20.55 6.57
N PHE A 97 -18.63 -21.42 5.95
CA PHE A 97 -17.24 -21.08 5.60
C PHE A 97 -17.17 -19.91 4.63
N LEU A 98 -17.98 -19.91 3.57
CA LEU A 98 -18.02 -18.82 2.59
C LEU A 98 -18.41 -17.49 3.22
N SER A 99 -19.45 -17.48 4.05
CA SER A 99 -19.87 -16.27 4.78
C SER A 99 -18.75 -15.76 5.70
N THR A 100 -18.08 -16.65 6.44
CA THR A 100 -16.96 -16.29 7.30
C THR A 100 -15.77 -15.75 6.51
N PHE A 101 -15.41 -16.38 5.39
CA PHE A 101 -14.34 -15.89 4.52
C PHE A 101 -14.67 -14.55 3.88
N VAL A 102 -15.94 -14.33 3.47
CA VAL A 102 -16.42 -13.03 2.96
C VAL A 102 -16.33 -11.96 4.05
N MET A 103 -16.79 -12.25 5.27
CA MET A 103 -16.71 -11.31 6.40
C MET A 103 -15.27 -10.93 6.74
N ILE A 104 -14.35 -11.91 6.77
CA ILE A 104 -12.92 -11.65 6.99
C ILE A 104 -12.34 -10.77 5.88
N SER A 105 -12.76 -11.01 4.63
CA SER A 105 -12.30 -10.27 3.46
C SER A 105 -12.80 -8.82 3.47
N GLN A 106 -14.06 -8.61 3.86
CA GLN A 106 -14.65 -7.29 4.07
C GLN A 106 -13.93 -6.54 5.19
N ASN A 107 -13.76 -7.17 6.37
CA ASN A 107 -13.08 -6.56 7.51
C ASN A 107 -11.65 -6.08 7.17
N ARG A 108 -10.92 -6.83 6.34
CA ARG A 108 -9.58 -6.43 5.87
C ARG A 108 -9.63 -5.30 4.83
N ALA A 109 -10.58 -5.31 3.92
CA ALA A 109 -10.75 -4.23 2.95
C ALA A 109 -11.11 -2.92 3.69
N ASP A 110 -12.04 -2.98 4.63
CA ASP A 110 -12.48 -1.83 5.44
C ASP A 110 -11.32 -1.25 6.24
N ALA A 111 -10.45 -2.08 6.84
CA ALA A 111 -9.25 -1.62 7.52
C ALA A 111 -8.29 -0.86 6.59
N LYS A 112 -8.11 -1.31 5.34
CA LYS A 112 -7.31 -0.59 4.33
C LYS A 112 -7.99 0.74 3.95
N HIS A 113 -9.32 0.74 3.80
CA HIS A 113 -10.08 1.95 3.49
C HIS A 113 -10.00 2.99 4.61
N GLN A 114 -10.05 2.59 5.88
CA GLN A 114 -9.91 3.50 7.02
C GLN A 114 -8.57 4.23 7.04
N VAL A 115 -7.45 3.53 6.77
CA VAL A 115 -6.12 4.16 6.72
C VAL A 115 -6.03 5.20 5.61
N VAL A 116 -6.61 4.91 4.44
CA VAL A 116 -6.66 5.87 3.32
C VAL A 116 -7.55 7.06 3.65
N ALA A 117 -8.70 6.82 4.28
CA ALA A 117 -9.61 7.88 4.70
C ALA A 117 -8.96 8.82 5.73
N ASP A 118 -8.21 8.30 6.70
CA ASP A 118 -7.45 9.10 7.67
C ASP A 118 -6.39 9.97 6.99
N GLN A 119 -5.71 9.44 5.97
CA GLN A 119 -4.76 10.22 5.18
C GLN A 119 -5.46 11.34 4.40
N GLN A 120 -6.57 11.02 3.71
CA GLN A 120 -7.36 12.00 2.97
C GLN A 120 -7.90 13.11 3.89
N TRP A 121 -8.34 12.75 5.10
CA TRP A 121 -8.82 13.72 6.09
C TRP A 121 -7.75 14.72 6.52
N ARG A 122 -6.50 14.28 6.67
CA ARG A 122 -5.38 15.18 6.98
C ARG A 122 -5.08 16.13 5.82
N THR A 123 -5.07 15.62 4.60
CA THR A 123 -4.85 16.44 3.40
C THR A 123 -5.90 17.55 3.29
N VAL A 124 -7.19 17.21 3.47
CA VAL A 124 -8.28 18.20 3.42
C VAL A 124 -8.12 19.27 4.51
N GLN A 125 -7.77 18.89 5.74
CA GLN A 125 -7.54 19.87 6.80
C GLN A 125 -6.36 20.81 6.52
N ASP A 126 -5.29 20.29 5.91
CA ASP A 126 -4.14 21.10 5.54
C ASP A 126 -4.48 22.05 4.38
N GLU A 127 -5.30 21.60 3.41
CA GLU A 127 -5.86 22.44 2.35
C GLU A 127 -6.76 23.55 2.91
N ASP A 128 -7.62 23.25 3.89
CA ASP A 128 -8.48 24.24 4.54
C ASP A 128 -7.65 25.33 5.24
N LYS A 129 -6.58 24.95 5.97
CA LYS A 129 -5.66 25.93 6.58
C LYS A 129 -4.95 26.78 5.54
N GLN A 130 -4.48 26.18 4.44
CA GLN A 130 -3.88 26.92 3.35
C GLN A 130 -4.85 27.92 2.74
N ASN A 131 -6.13 27.54 2.58
CA ASN A 131 -7.17 28.44 2.11
C ASN A 131 -7.38 29.62 3.08
N GLU A 132 -7.40 29.37 4.39
CA GLU A 132 -7.51 30.43 5.39
C GLU A 132 -6.30 31.39 5.35
N GLU A 133 -5.09 30.87 5.22
CA GLU A 133 -3.86 31.66 5.08
C GLU A 133 -3.88 32.53 3.82
N LEU A 134 -4.36 32.00 2.69
CA LEU A 134 -4.54 32.76 1.45
C LEU A 134 -5.53 33.91 1.61
N LEU A 135 -6.66 33.66 2.28
CA LEU A 135 -7.64 34.71 2.59
C LEU A 135 -7.04 35.78 3.50
N ASP A 136 -6.22 35.38 4.46
CA ASP A 136 -5.57 36.32 5.36
C ASP A 136 -4.52 37.18 4.65
N LEU A 137 -3.68 36.57 3.82
CA LEU A 137 -2.70 37.28 3.01
C LEU A 137 -3.38 38.28 2.07
N SER A 138 -4.51 37.89 1.47
CA SER A 138 -5.33 38.80 0.65
C SER A 138 -5.85 39.99 1.46
N ARG A 139 -6.35 39.77 2.68
CA ARG A 139 -6.77 40.85 3.58
C ARG A 139 -5.62 41.77 3.96
N GLN A 140 -4.44 41.23 4.24
CA GLN A 140 -3.24 42.02 4.55
C GLN A 140 -2.81 42.90 3.36
N ILE A 141 -2.80 42.34 2.14
CA ILE A 141 -2.49 43.11 0.93
C ILE A 141 -3.48 44.27 0.73
N LEU A 142 -4.77 44.03 0.96
CA LEU A 142 -5.80 45.07 0.88
C LEU A 142 -5.58 46.17 1.92
N GLU A 143 -5.25 45.82 3.16
CA GLU A 143 -4.95 46.80 4.21
C GLU A 143 -3.68 47.60 3.93
N LEU A 144 -2.59 46.95 3.49
CA LEU A 144 -1.38 47.65 3.06
C LEU A 144 -1.67 48.60 1.89
N THR A 145 -2.47 48.17 0.92
CA THR A 145 -2.87 49.00 -0.23
C THR A 145 -3.65 50.24 0.22
N LYS A 146 -4.63 50.07 1.13
CA LYS A 146 -5.38 51.19 1.71
C LYS A 146 -4.46 52.14 2.48
N ALA A 147 -3.56 51.61 3.31
CA ALA A 147 -2.63 52.41 4.10
C ALA A 147 -1.66 53.22 3.22
N VAL A 148 -1.12 52.61 2.16
CA VAL A 148 -0.28 53.29 1.17
C VAL A 148 -1.06 54.38 0.45
N HIS A 149 -2.30 54.13 0.04
CA HIS A 149 -3.14 55.14 -0.61
C HIS A 149 -3.43 56.31 0.34
N ALA A 150 -3.78 56.03 1.60
CA ALA A 150 -4.03 57.05 2.63
C ALA A 150 -2.79 57.89 2.93
N TYR A 151 -1.61 57.28 3.02
CA TYR A 151 -0.34 58.01 3.18
C TYR A 151 -0.03 58.88 1.96
N ALA A 152 -0.26 58.37 0.75
CA ALA A 152 -0.06 59.11 -0.49
C ALA A 152 -1.00 60.33 -0.59
N THR A 153 -2.28 60.20 -0.22
CA THR A 153 -3.24 61.32 -0.18
C THR A 153 -2.86 62.35 0.89
N ALA A 154 -2.51 61.91 2.10
CA ALA A 154 -2.08 62.83 3.17
C ALA A 154 -0.81 63.61 2.79
N ARG A 155 0.14 62.95 2.09
CA ARG A 155 1.34 63.62 1.58
C ARG A 155 1.03 64.61 0.46
N ALA A 156 0.08 64.30 -0.42
CA ALA A 156 -0.38 65.21 -1.46
C ALA A 156 -1.05 66.46 -0.87
N GLU A 157 -1.86 66.31 0.18
CA GLU A 157 -2.48 67.41 0.92
C GLU A 157 -1.43 68.28 1.63
N ALA A 158 -0.45 67.67 2.30
CA ALA A 158 0.63 68.39 2.98
C ALA A 158 1.60 69.11 2.01
N ALA A 159 1.72 68.62 0.78
CA ALA A 159 2.56 69.22 -0.26
C ALA A 159 1.87 70.39 -0.99
N ALA A 160 0.59 70.66 -0.75
CA ALA A 160 -0.10 71.85 -1.27
C ALA A 160 0.33 73.08 -0.43
N PRO A 161 1.15 74.02 -0.96
CA PRO A 161 1.55 75.19 -0.21
C PRO A 161 0.43 76.22 -0.17
N THR A 162 0.39 76.95 0.94
CA THR A 162 -0.26 78.24 1.23
C THR A 162 -0.55 79.12 0.00
N ALA A 163 -1.57 78.78 -0.79
CA ALA A 163 -2.14 79.63 -1.83
C ALA A 163 -3.34 80.46 -1.32
N ALA A 164 -3.39 80.72 -0.01
CA ALA A 164 -4.43 81.55 0.59
C ALA A 164 -3.84 82.37 1.75
N HIS A 165 -3.31 83.55 1.42
CA HIS A 165 -3.22 84.68 2.34
C HIS A 165 -3.28 85.99 1.52
N PRO A 166 -3.68 87.11 2.11
CA PRO A 166 -5.00 87.72 2.00
C PRO A 166 -4.95 89.00 1.15
N SER A 167 -5.99 89.27 0.35
CA SER A 167 -6.11 90.58 -0.32
C SER A 167 -6.23 91.67 0.75
N GLY A 168 -5.16 92.45 0.86
CA GLY A 168 -4.97 93.51 1.83
C GLY A 168 -6.01 94.62 1.69
N ASP A 169 -6.41 95.08 2.86
CA ASP A 169 -6.84 96.43 3.20
C ASP A 169 -6.04 97.50 2.42
N ASP A 170 -6.66 98.08 1.38
CA ASP A 170 -6.30 99.39 0.84
C ASP A 170 -7.29 100.42 1.39
N ALA A 171 -7.21 100.64 2.71
CA ALA A 171 -7.62 101.89 3.32
C ALA A 171 -6.44 102.86 3.31
N ARG A 172 -6.55 104.00 2.59
CA ARG A 172 -6.03 105.37 2.94
C ARG A 172 -5.98 106.35 1.73
N PRO A 173 -5.76 107.68 1.90
CA PRO A 173 -6.65 108.68 2.51
C PRO A 173 -6.70 110.05 1.74
N ALA A 174 -7.48 111.02 2.22
CA ALA A 174 -7.41 112.48 1.93
C ALA A 174 -7.75 112.89 0.47
N THR A 175 -8.42 114.00 0.16
CA THR A 175 -8.64 115.33 0.78
C THR A 175 -9.99 115.88 0.33
#